data_AF-A0A661HEV9-F1
#
_entry.id   AF-A0A661HEV9-F1
#
_cell.length_a   1.000
_cell.length_b   1.000
_cell.length_c   1.000
_cell.angle_alpha   90.00
_cell.angle_beta   90.00
_cell.angle_gamma   90.00
#
_symmetry.space_group_name_H-M   'P 1'
#
loop_
_entity.id
_entity.type
_entity.pdbx_description
1 polymer ?
#
loop_
_entity_poly.entity_id
_entity_poly.type
_entity_poly.pdbx_seq_one_letter_code
_entity_poly.pdbx_strand_id
1 'polypeptide(L)'
;MTAQQLDTKILSAYLADHIPGFSGPVTAEKFAGGQSNPTFKLTTDDQAYVLRRKPPGELLKSAHAVDREFRVISALRDTDVPVPRTYVLCEDETVIGSIFYVMEYMEGRILWDPLLPEARDNQERGAFYDAMNQTMAALHNVDVDAVGLASFGRPGNYFERQLNRWSKQYKASETRHIAAMETLMTWLSANMPTDDGTVSLVHGDYRLDNMMFHSSEPRVIALLDWELSTLGHPLADLANQCMAWMLTREG
;
A
#
# COMPACT_ATOMS: atom_id res chain seq x y z
N MET A 1 -20.71 12.46 -17.81
CA MET A 1 -19.51 11.70 -18.19
C MET A 1 -19.30 10.66 -17.11
N THR A 2 -19.23 9.37 -17.45
CA THR A 2 -18.97 8.33 -16.44
C THR A 2 -17.61 8.63 -15.79
N ALA A 3 -17.51 8.48 -14.47
CA ALA A 3 -16.34 8.82 -13.68
C ALA A 3 -15.05 8.03 -14.04
N GLN A 4 -15.03 7.26 -15.13
CA GLN A 4 -13.95 6.36 -15.53
C GLN A 4 -13.10 6.84 -16.71
N GLN A 5 -13.49 7.88 -17.46
CA GLN A 5 -12.67 8.37 -18.57
C GLN A 5 -11.77 9.53 -18.12
N LEU A 6 -10.47 9.32 -18.19
CA LEU A 6 -9.45 10.37 -18.05
C LEU A 6 -9.37 11.17 -19.35
N ASP A 7 -9.28 12.50 -19.26
CA ASP A 7 -8.90 13.32 -20.42
C ASP A 7 -7.41 13.12 -20.69
N THR A 8 -7.10 12.17 -21.58
CA THR A 8 -5.72 11.79 -21.87
C THR A 8 -4.95 12.89 -22.61
N LYS A 9 -5.61 13.88 -23.23
CA LYS A 9 -4.93 15.00 -23.87
C LYS A 9 -4.39 15.97 -22.83
N ILE A 10 -5.24 16.40 -21.89
CA ILE A 10 -4.83 17.27 -20.78
C ILE A 10 -3.78 16.56 -19.93
N LEU A 11 -4.00 15.28 -19.62
CA LEU A 11 -3.03 14.49 -18.87
C LEU A 11 -1.69 14.38 -19.61
N SER A 12 -1.67 14.11 -20.91
CA SER A 12 -0.42 14.02 -21.68
C SER A 12 0.38 15.32 -21.63
N ALA A 13 -0.28 16.48 -21.78
CA ALA A 13 0.37 17.77 -21.70
C ALA A 13 0.97 18.01 -20.31
N TYR A 14 0.19 17.76 -19.26
CA TYR A 14 0.66 17.87 -17.88
C TYR A 14 1.89 16.99 -17.62
N LEU A 15 1.85 15.71 -18.03
CA LEU A 15 2.95 14.78 -17.79
C LEU A 15 4.22 15.15 -18.56
N ALA A 16 4.10 15.70 -19.77
CA ALA A 16 5.26 16.17 -20.54
C ALA A 16 6.01 17.31 -19.85
N ASP A 17 5.27 18.19 -19.15
CA ASP A 17 5.87 19.31 -18.41
C ASP A 17 6.52 18.88 -17.09
N HIS A 18 6.09 17.76 -16.51
CA HIS A 18 6.47 17.36 -15.14
C HIS A 18 7.33 16.11 -15.04
N ILE A 19 7.37 15.26 -16.08
CA ILE A 19 8.16 14.03 -16.09
C ILE A 19 9.27 14.15 -17.14
N PRO A 20 10.54 14.33 -16.71
CA PRO A 20 11.65 14.39 -17.63
C PRO A 20 11.75 13.12 -18.50
N GLY A 21 11.80 13.31 -19.82
CA GLY A 21 11.87 12.22 -20.79
C GLY A 21 10.52 11.58 -21.15
N PHE A 22 9.40 12.08 -20.60
CA PHE A 22 8.07 11.64 -21.03
C PHE A 22 7.77 12.09 -22.46
N SER A 23 7.26 11.17 -23.27
CA SER A 23 6.82 11.43 -24.65
C SER A 23 5.40 10.91 -24.84
N GLY A 24 4.43 11.83 -24.89
CA GLY A 24 3.03 11.50 -25.17
C GLY A 24 2.76 11.26 -26.67
N PRO A 25 1.50 10.93 -27.03
CA PRO A 25 0.32 10.89 -26.17
C PRO A 25 0.24 9.62 -25.31
N VAL A 26 -0.43 9.71 -24.15
CA VAL A 26 -0.79 8.52 -23.36
C VAL A 26 -2.14 7.94 -23.76
N THR A 27 -2.22 6.61 -23.74
CA THR A 27 -3.46 5.88 -23.55
C THR A 27 -3.59 5.44 -22.09
N ALA A 28 -4.81 5.29 -21.60
CA ALA A 28 -5.05 4.89 -20.21
C ALA A 28 -5.99 3.69 -20.15
N GLU A 29 -5.56 2.64 -19.45
CA GLU A 29 -6.35 1.44 -19.18
C GLU A 29 -6.51 1.30 -17.66
N LYS A 30 -7.75 1.14 -17.18
CA LYS A 30 -7.98 0.92 -15.75
C LYS A 30 -7.62 -0.52 -15.38
N PHE A 31 -6.86 -0.71 -14.30
CA PHE A 31 -6.68 -2.05 -13.75
C PHE A 31 -8.01 -2.60 -13.21
N ALA A 32 -8.20 -3.92 -13.31
CA ALA A 32 -9.39 -4.59 -12.78
C ALA A 32 -9.46 -4.54 -11.23
N GLY A 33 -8.31 -4.46 -10.57
CA GLY A 33 -8.17 -4.29 -9.11
C GLY A 33 -8.08 -2.83 -8.65
N GLY A 34 -7.87 -2.60 -7.35
CA GLY A 34 -7.73 -1.26 -6.76
C GLY A 34 -9.08 -0.63 -6.40
N GLN A 35 -9.79 -1.24 -5.44
CA GLN A 35 -11.15 -0.80 -5.05
C GLN A 35 -11.14 0.53 -4.30
N SER A 36 -10.11 0.79 -3.49
CA SER A 36 -9.96 2.04 -2.73
C SER A 36 -9.66 3.23 -3.64
N ASN A 37 -8.56 3.18 -4.38
CA ASN A 37 -8.08 4.28 -5.23
C ASN A 37 -7.99 3.83 -6.71
N PRO A 38 -8.75 4.46 -7.63
CA PRO A 38 -8.66 4.12 -9.06
C PRO A 38 -7.22 4.16 -9.57
N THR A 39 -6.77 3.03 -10.12
CA THR A 39 -5.41 2.86 -10.64
C THR A 39 -5.47 2.53 -12.14
N PHE A 40 -4.62 3.17 -12.93
CA PHE A 40 -4.60 3.07 -14.39
C PHE A 40 -3.18 2.78 -14.89
N LYS A 41 -3.04 1.90 -15.86
CA LYS A 41 -1.84 1.81 -16.69
C LYS A 41 -1.89 2.93 -17.72
N LEU A 42 -0.85 3.76 -17.74
CA LEU A 42 -0.64 4.73 -18.81
C LEU A 42 0.38 4.16 -19.78
N THR A 43 0.08 4.16 -21.06
CA THR A 43 0.97 3.64 -22.11
C THR A 43 1.26 4.73 -23.12
N THR A 44 2.55 4.98 -23.34
CA THR A 44 3.11 5.76 -24.46
C THR A 44 3.69 4.81 -25.50
N ASP A 45 4.27 5.32 -26.59
CA ASP A 45 4.91 4.47 -27.60
C ASP A 45 6.11 3.70 -27.04
N ASP A 46 6.88 4.31 -26.12
CA ASP A 46 8.16 3.76 -25.65
C ASP A 46 8.14 3.30 -24.18
N GLN A 47 7.18 3.77 -23.38
CA GLN A 47 7.15 3.58 -21.92
C GLN A 47 5.75 3.35 -21.37
N ALA A 48 5.70 2.68 -20.22
CA ALA A 48 4.49 2.53 -19.41
C ALA A 48 4.68 3.14 -18.02
N TYR A 49 3.58 3.65 -17.48
CA TYR A 49 3.50 4.23 -16.14
C TYR A 49 2.23 3.73 -15.43
N VAL A 50 2.16 3.98 -14.13
CA VAL A 50 0.95 3.76 -13.33
C VAL A 50 0.48 5.08 -12.76
N LEU A 51 -0.79 5.41 -13.00
CA LEU A 51 -1.48 6.54 -12.37
C LEU A 51 -2.41 6.02 -11.29
N ARG A 52 -2.29 6.54 -10.06
CA ARG A 52 -3.22 6.29 -8.96
C ARG A 52 -3.84 7.62 -8.54
N ARG A 53 -5.16 7.66 -8.42
CA ARG A 53 -5.90 8.89 -8.11
C ARG A 53 -6.91 8.69 -6.99
N LYS A 54 -7.29 9.79 -6.33
CA LYS A 54 -8.40 9.77 -5.37
C LYS A 54 -9.71 9.39 -6.09
N PRO A 55 -10.59 8.60 -5.45
CA PRO A 55 -11.93 8.38 -5.98
C PRO A 55 -12.72 9.69 -6.01
N PRO A 56 -13.67 9.84 -6.94
CA PRO A 56 -14.51 11.03 -7.02
C PRO A 56 -15.54 11.06 -5.87
N GLY A 57 -15.97 12.26 -5.48
CA GLY A 57 -17.07 12.48 -4.53
C GLY A 57 -16.62 12.99 -3.16
N GLU A 58 -17.59 13.17 -2.25
CA GLU A 58 -17.30 13.53 -0.86
C GLU A 58 -16.71 12.33 -0.11
N LEU A 59 -15.44 12.44 0.28
CA LEU A 59 -14.71 11.39 0.97
C LEU A 59 -14.64 11.66 2.47
N LEU A 60 -14.62 10.59 3.26
CA LEU A 60 -14.34 10.69 4.69
C LEU A 60 -12.94 11.29 4.92
N LYS A 61 -12.80 12.10 5.97
CA LYS A 61 -11.49 12.66 6.35
C LYS A 61 -10.47 11.54 6.51
N SER A 62 -9.27 11.74 5.93
CA SER A 62 -8.14 10.80 5.92
C SER A 62 -8.33 9.49 5.13
N ALA A 63 -9.48 9.27 4.51
CA ALA A 63 -9.63 8.21 3.53
C ALA A 63 -8.95 8.61 2.20
N HIS A 64 -8.41 7.64 1.48
CA HIS A 64 -7.89 7.83 0.11
C HIS A 64 -6.78 8.90 0.00
N ALA A 65 -5.85 8.92 0.95
CA ALA A 65 -4.76 9.89 0.98
C ALA A 65 -3.62 9.50 0.02
N VAL A 66 -3.86 9.57 -1.29
CA VAL A 66 -2.86 9.22 -2.33
C VAL A 66 -1.59 10.10 -2.25
N ASP A 67 -1.69 11.30 -1.69
CA ASP A 67 -0.57 12.18 -1.37
C ASP A 67 0.36 11.57 -0.31
N ARG A 68 -0.20 10.90 0.70
CA ARG A 68 0.58 10.15 1.70
C ARG A 68 1.24 8.92 1.10
N GLU A 69 0.53 8.19 0.23
CA GLU A 69 1.11 7.05 -0.51
C GLU A 69 2.31 7.51 -1.35
N PHE A 70 2.16 8.59 -2.13
CA PHE A 70 3.27 9.17 -2.89
C PHE A 70 4.44 9.53 -1.97
N ARG A 71 4.19 10.22 -0.85
CA ARG A 71 5.23 10.65 0.09
C ARG A 71 6.08 9.47 0.60
N VAL A 72 5.43 8.38 1.05
CA VAL A 72 6.17 7.22 1.59
C VAL A 72 6.93 6.46 0.50
N ILE A 73 6.32 6.25 -0.66
CA ILE A 73 6.97 5.58 -1.79
C ILE A 73 8.17 6.40 -2.28
N SER A 74 8.03 7.74 -2.39
CA SER A 74 9.14 8.63 -2.75
C SER A 74 10.28 8.61 -1.74
N ALA A 75 9.98 8.60 -0.44
CA ALA A 75 10.97 8.57 0.63
C ALA A 75 11.78 7.27 0.66
N LEU A 76 11.17 6.15 0.26
CA LEU A 76 11.80 4.82 0.29
C LEU A 76 12.67 4.51 -0.93
N ARG A 77 12.69 5.37 -1.96
CA ARG A 77 13.37 5.13 -3.25
C ARG A 77 14.82 4.66 -3.10
N ASP A 78 15.56 5.26 -2.20
CA ASP A 78 17.00 5.02 -2.03
C ASP A 78 17.30 4.08 -0.84
N THR A 79 16.31 3.29 -0.41
CA THR A 79 16.42 2.29 0.65
C THR A 79 16.39 0.86 0.08
N ASP A 80 16.60 -0.13 0.94
CA ASP A 80 16.47 -1.54 0.58
C ASP A 80 15.01 -2.00 0.43
N VAL A 81 14.02 -1.13 0.71
CA VAL A 81 12.60 -1.47 0.53
C VAL A 81 12.26 -1.37 -0.96
N PRO A 82 11.87 -2.47 -1.62
CA PRO A 82 11.51 -2.45 -3.03
C PRO A 82 10.23 -1.65 -3.22
N VAL A 83 10.32 -0.50 -3.88
CA VAL A 83 9.19 0.36 -4.22
C VAL A 83 9.32 0.87 -5.65
N PRO A 84 8.21 1.12 -6.38
CA PRO A 84 8.30 1.69 -7.71
C PRO A 84 8.83 3.12 -7.65
N ARG A 85 9.57 3.55 -8.68
CA ARG A 85 9.96 4.95 -8.79
C ARG A 85 8.72 5.83 -8.94
N THR A 86 8.57 6.81 -8.06
CA THR A 86 7.58 7.89 -8.21
C THR A 86 8.07 8.97 -9.18
N TYR A 87 7.17 9.51 -10.01
CA TYR A 87 7.50 10.57 -10.97
C TYR A 87 6.94 11.93 -10.57
N VAL A 88 5.64 12.02 -10.34
CA VAL A 88 4.97 13.30 -10.04
C VAL A 88 3.73 13.07 -9.16
N LEU A 89 3.47 13.99 -8.25
CA LEU A 89 2.20 14.18 -7.55
C LEU A 89 1.54 15.45 -8.10
N CYS A 90 0.28 15.36 -8.48
CA CYS A 90 -0.56 16.48 -8.88
C CYS A 90 -1.66 16.69 -7.85
N GLU A 91 -1.58 17.79 -7.10
CA GLU A 91 -2.61 18.21 -6.16
C GLU A 91 -3.65 19.15 -6.80
N ASP A 92 -3.41 19.60 -8.03
CA ASP A 92 -4.36 20.41 -8.79
C ASP A 92 -5.46 19.52 -9.38
N GLU A 93 -6.64 19.55 -8.74
CA GLU A 93 -7.81 18.80 -9.18
C GLU A 93 -8.35 19.28 -10.53
N THR A 94 -7.95 20.45 -11.04
CA THR A 94 -8.42 20.96 -12.34
C THR A 94 -7.84 20.21 -13.54
N VAL A 95 -6.76 19.44 -13.36
CA VAL A 95 -6.08 18.71 -14.44
C VAL A 95 -6.90 17.50 -14.91
N ILE A 96 -7.31 16.61 -13.99
CA ILE A 96 -8.13 15.42 -14.33
C ILE A 96 -9.33 15.19 -13.39
N GLY A 97 -9.72 16.21 -12.62
CA GLY A 97 -10.86 16.16 -11.70
C GLY A 97 -10.56 15.48 -10.36
N SER A 98 -9.30 15.26 -10.01
CA SER A 98 -8.88 14.61 -8.75
C SER A 98 -7.38 14.73 -8.53
N ILE A 99 -6.93 14.72 -7.27
CA ILE A 99 -5.52 14.52 -6.92
C ILE A 99 -5.06 13.15 -7.42
N PHE A 100 -3.87 13.09 -8.00
CA PHE A 100 -3.27 11.86 -8.50
C PHE A 100 -1.75 11.88 -8.40
N TYR A 101 -1.13 10.72 -8.47
CA TYR A 101 0.30 10.60 -8.69
C TYR A 101 0.60 9.57 -9.78
N VAL A 102 1.79 9.71 -10.37
CA VAL A 102 2.32 8.78 -11.39
C VAL A 102 3.59 8.12 -10.87
N MET A 103 3.71 6.82 -11.09
CA MET A 103 4.85 6.00 -10.73
C MET A 103 5.23 5.04 -11.87
N GLU A 104 6.36 4.37 -11.69
CA GLU A 104 6.87 3.33 -12.57
C GLU A 104 5.89 2.18 -12.74
N TYR A 105 5.73 1.74 -13.98
CA TYR A 105 5.09 0.48 -14.27
C TYR A 105 6.11 -0.65 -14.13
N MET A 106 5.92 -1.47 -13.10
CA MET A 106 6.78 -2.61 -12.81
C MET A 106 6.21 -3.87 -13.47
N GLU A 107 7.04 -4.61 -14.21
CA GLU A 107 6.66 -5.89 -14.80
C GLU A 107 7.01 -7.05 -13.88
N GLY A 108 5.99 -7.59 -13.22
CA GLY A 108 6.12 -8.72 -12.32
C GLY A 108 4.83 -9.51 -12.20
N ARG A 109 4.78 -10.37 -11.19
CA ARG A 109 3.62 -11.21 -10.85
C ARG A 109 3.20 -10.97 -9.40
N ILE A 110 1.89 -10.92 -9.19
CA ILE A 110 1.29 -10.93 -7.85
C ILE A 110 0.91 -12.36 -7.54
N LEU A 111 1.33 -12.85 -6.37
CA LEU A 111 1.00 -14.19 -5.89
C LEU A 111 -0.19 -14.04 -4.93
N TRP A 112 -1.26 -14.79 -5.17
CA TRP A 112 -2.51 -14.63 -4.43
C TRP A 112 -2.73 -15.75 -3.41
N ASP A 113 -2.43 -16.98 -3.80
CA ASP A 113 -2.60 -18.14 -2.92
C ASP A 113 -1.34 -18.32 -2.05
N PRO A 114 -1.43 -18.21 -0.70
CA PRO A 114 -0.30 -18.42 0.19
C PRO A 114 0.25 -19.86 0.16
N LEU A 115 -0.47 -20.82 -0.44
CA LEU A 115 0.06 -22.15 -0.72
C LEU A 115 1.10 -22.16 -1.86
N LEU A 116 1.19 -21.06 -2.62
CA LEU A 116 2.13 -20.88 -3.73
C LEU A 116 2.13 -22.07 -4.70
N PRO A 117 0.99 -22.39 -5.34
CA PRO A 117 0.92 -23.44 -6.36
C PRO A 117 1.82 -23.17 -7.57
N GLU A 118 2.21 -21.91 -7.80
CA GLU A 118 3.11 -21.48 -8.87
C GLU A 118 4.57 -21.85 -8.59
N ALA A 119 4.93 -22.16 -7.34
CA ALA A 119 6.27 -22.60 -6.98
C ALA A 119 6.52 -24.04 -7.44
N ARG A 120 7.69 -24.28 -8.02
CA ARG A 120 8.11 -25.58 -8.57
C ARG A 120 8.25 -26.65 -7.49
N ASP A 121 8.73 -26.26 -6.31
CA ASP A 121 8.98 -27.14 -5.18
C ASP A 121 8.95 -26.37 -3.84
N ASN A 122 9.16 -27.10 -2.72
CA ASN A 122 9.19 -26.50 -1.38
C ASN A 122 10.38 -25.54 -1.17
N GLN A 123 11.49 -25.73 -1.89
CA GLN A 123 12.65 -24.86 -1.76
C GLN A 123 12.32 -23.48 -2.35
N GLU A 124 11.66 -23.44 -3.51
CA GLU A 124 11.21 -22.19 -4.12
C GLU A 124 10.10 -21.51 -3.30
N ARG A 125 9.18 -22.27 -2.69
CA ARG A 125 8.23 -21.70 -1.71
C ARG A 125 8.94 -21.03 -0.55
N GLY A 126 9.96 -21.70 0.02
CA GLY A 126 10.80 -21.13 1.06
C GLY A 126 11.43 -19.80 0.63
N ALA A 127 11.99 -19.75 -0.59
CA ALA A 127 12.60 -18.53 -1.12
C ALA A 127 11.62 -17.36 -1.29
N PHE A 128 10.37 -17.62 -1.69
CA PHE A 128 9.34 -16.57 -1.74
C PHE A 128 9.03 -15.98 -0.37
N TYR A 129 8.86 -16.84 0.64
CA TYR A 129 8.63 -16.39 2.02
C TYR A 129 9.87 -15.71 2.62
N ASP A 130 11.08 -16.16 2.29
CA ASP A 130 12.31 -15.48 2.69
C ASP A 130 12.41 -14.09 2.08
N ALA A 131 12.06 -13.92 0.79
CA ALA A 131 12.02 -12.61 0.15
C ALA A 131 10.94 -11.70 0.78
N MET A 132 9.79 -12.26 1.16
CA MET A 132 8.74 -11.57 1.93
C MET A 132 9.27 -11.13 3.30
N ASN A 133 10.01 -11.97 4.02
CA ASN A 133 10.59 -11.65 5.33
C ASN A 133 11.71 -10.60 5.22
N GLN A 134 12.58 -10.71 4.21
CA GLN A 134 13.64 -9.75 3.94
C GLN A 134 13.08 -8.36 3.65
N THR A 135 12.00 -8.28 2.87
CA THR A 135 11.30 -7.02 2.58
C THR A 135 10.73 -6.38 3.85
N MET A 136 10.21 -7.20 4.79
CA MET A 136 9.65 -6.70 6.04
C MET A 136 10.76 -6.16 6.94
N ALA A 137 11.86 -6.92 7.04
CA ALA A 137 13.03 -6.50 7.81
C ALA A 137 13.62 -5.21 7.24
N ALA A 138 13.75 -5.08 5.91
CA ALA A 138 14.18 -3.85 5.26
C ALA A 138 13.26 -2.67 5.62
N LEU A 139 11.94 -2.87 5.55
CA LEU A 139 10.94 -1.86 5.91
C LEU A 139 11.05 -1.40 7.36
N HIS A 140 11.14 -2.34 8.30
CA HIS A 140 11.18 -2.02 9.73
C HIS A 140 12.53 -1.45 10.18
N ASN A 141 13.60 -1.64 9.39
CA ASN A 141 14.92 -1.07 9.62
C ASN A 141 15.13 0.31 8.96
N VAL A 142 14.14 0.85 8.25
CA VAL A 142 14.23 2.20 7.68
C VAL A 142 14.43 3.22 8.79
N ASP A 143 15.49 4.01 8.70
CA ASP A 143 15.66 5.23 9.49
C ASP A 143 14.66 6.28 8.97
N VAL A 144 13.50 6.35 9.63
CA VAL A 144 12.39 7.23 9.26
C VAL A 144 12.74 8.71 9.33
N ASP A 145 13.72 9.10 10.14
CA ASP A 145 14.18 10.48 10.22
C ASP A 145 15.05 10.81 9.00
N ALA A 146 16.01 9.92 8.68
CA ALA A 146 16.90 10.08 7.53
C ALA A 146 16.14 10.16 6.19
N VAL A 147 15.02 9.43 6.05
CA VAL A 147 14.20 9.46 4.83
C VAL A 147 13.07 10.52 4.86
N GLY A 148 13.01 11.38 5.89
CA GLY A 148 12.03 12.48 5.95
C GLY A 148 10.59 12.06 6.33
N LEU A 149 10.44 10.91 6.98
CA LEU A 149 9.18 10.34 7.44
C LEU A 149 8.93 10.50 8.95
N ALA A 150 9.77 11.25 9.68
CA ALA A 150 9.60 11.58 11.09
C ALA A 150 8.17 12.03 11.48
N SER A 151 7.52 12.80 10.58
CA SER A 151 6.16 13.34 10.76
C SER A 151 5.07 12.56 10.02
N PHE A 152 5.37 11.35 9.55
CA PHE A 152 4.46 10.56 8.72
C PHE A 152 3.27 10.01 9.52
N GLY A 153 3.47 9.69 10.79
CA GLY A 153 2.45 9.19 11.71
C GLY A 153 2.68 9.69 13.13
N ARG A 154 1.75 9.38 14.05
CA ARG A 154 1.97 9.64 15.48
C ARG A 154 2.84 8.50 16.07
N PRO A 155 3.98 8.77 16.73
CA PRO A 155 4.80 7.73 17.37
C PRO A 155 4.23 7.28 18.74
N GLY A 156 4.73 6.16 19.29
CA GLY A 156 4.37 5.59 20.61
C GLY A 156 2.95 4.99 20.68
N ASN A 157 2.56 4.35 21.78
CA ASN A 157 1.19 3.84 22.08
C ASN A 157 0.43 3.24 20.89
N TYR A 158 1.13 2.52 20.00
CA TYR A 158 0.57 2.15 18.70
C TYR A 158 -0.65 1.25 18.86
N PHE A 159 -0.54 0.19 19.67
CA PHE A 159 -1.63 -0.74 19.92
C PHE A 159 -2.85 -0.09 20.55
N GLU A 160 -2.65 0.83 21.51
CA GLU A 160 -3.75 1.57 22.14
C GLU A 160 -4.52 2.41 21.13
N ARG A 161 -3.81 3.14 20.27
CA ARG A 161 -4.45 3.94 19.23
C ARG A 161 -5.19 3.09 18.22
N GLN A 162 -4.59 1.97 17.79
CA GLN A 162 -5.22 1.06 16.84
C GLN A 162 -6.49 0.45 17.44
N LEU A 163 -6.42 -0.07 18.67
CA LEU A 163 -7.59 -0.61 19.37
C LEU A 163 -8.70 0.44 19.46
N ASN A 164 -8.38 1.64 19.94
CA ASN A 164 -9.34 2.73 20.06
C ASN A 164 -9.97 3.12 18.71
N ARG A 165 -9.18 3.16 17.62
CA ARG A 165 -9.67 3.47 16.27
C ARG A 165 -10.62 2.38 15.78
N TRP A 166 -10.19 1.12 15.81
CA TRP A 166 -10.96 0.00 15.29
C TRP A 166 -12.22 -0.28 16.11
N SER A 167 -12.17 -0.16 17.44
CA SER A 167 -13.36 -0.27 18.29
C SER A 167 -14.40 0.80 17.97
N LYS A 168 -13.98 2.07 17.77
CA LYS A 168 -14.89 3.14 17.36
C LYS A 168 -15.49 2.90 15.98
N GLN A 169 -14.67 2.46 15.02
CA GLN A 169 -15.15 2.13 13.68
C GLN A 169 -16.16 0.99 13.69
N TYR A 170 -15.84 -0.12 14.37
CA TYR A 170 -16.75 -1.26 14.52
C TYR A 170 -18.12 -0.83 15.08
N LYS A 171 -18.13 -0.05 16.16
CA LYS A 171 -19.38 0.48 16.76
C LYS A 171 -20.15 1.39 15.82
N ALA A 172 -19.46 2.25 15.08
CA ALA A 172 -20.10 3.15 14.13
C ALA A 172 -20.70 2.41 12.92
N SER A 173 -20.14 1.25 12.55
CA SER A 173 -20.60 0.41 11.45
C SER A 173 -21.33 -0.86 11.88
N GLU A 174 -21.74 -0.96 13.15
CA GLU A 174 -22.37 -2.17 13.69
C GLU A 174 -23.75 -2.37 13.04
N THR A 175 -23.86 -3.34 12.13
CA THR A 175 -25.14 -3.70 11.49
C THR A 175 -25.90 -4.78 12.27
N ARG A 176 -25.18 -5.57 13.05
CA ARG A 176 -25.71 -6.57 13.99
C ARG A 176 -24.74 -6.74 15.14
N HIS A 177 -25.29 -7.18 16.26
CA HIS A 177 -24.48 -7.50 17.43
C HIS A 177 -23.64 -8.76 17.23
N ILE A 178 -22.34 -8.67 17.51
CA ILE A 178 -21.40 -9.79 17.46
C ILE A 178 -20.70 -9.91 18.81
N ALA A 179 -21.22 -10.77 19.69
CA ALA A 179 -20.71 -10.94 21.07
C ALA A 179 -19.21 -11.27 21.14
N ALA A 180 -18.69 -12.00 20.15
CA ALA A 180 -17.26 -12.29 20.05
C ALA A 180 -16.42 -11.02 19.85
N MET A 181 -16.91 -10.04 19.09
CA MET A 181 -16.21 -8.78 18.86
C MET A 181 -16.20 -7.90 20.12
N GLU A 182 -17.30 -7.86 20.88
CA GLU A 182 -17.34 -7.20 22.20
C GLU A 182 -16.33 -7.79 23.18
N THR A 183 -16.27 -9.13 23.21
CA THR A 183 -15.34 -9.86 24.05
C THR A 183 -13.90 -9.55 23.64
N LEU A 184 -13.62 -9.54 22.33
CA LEU A 184 -12.30 -9.20 21.79
C LEU A 184 -11.87 -7.78 22.16
N MET A 185 -12.73 -6.78 21.96
CA MET A 185 -12.43 -5.39 22.31
C MET A 185 -12.13 -5.22 23.81
N THR A 186 -12.92 -5.87 24.66
CA THR A 186 -12.74 -5.85 26.12
C THR A 186 -11.43 -6.53 26.51
N TRP A 187 -11.16 -7.71 25.95
CA TRP A 187 -9.97 -8.49 26.26
C TRP A 187 -8.69 -7.78 25.80
N LEU A 188 -8.66 -7.24 24.58
CA LEU A 188 -7.49 -6.51 24.05
C LEU A 188 -7.17 -5.26 24.87
N SER A 189 -8.20 -4.55 25.35
CA SER A 189 -8.01 -3.39 26.23
C SER A 189 -7.35 -3.78 27.56
N ALA A 190 -7.77 -4.91 28.14
CA ALA A 190 -7.25 -5.40 29.42
C ALA A 190 -5.89 -6.11 29.33
N ASN A 191 -5.50 -6.60 28.14
CA ASN A 191 -4.31 -7.43 27.93
C ASN A 191 -3.32 -6.79 26.94
N MET A 192 -3.35 -5.47 26.82
CA MET A 192 -2.43 -4.76 25.94
C MET A 192 -0.98 -4.96 26.42
N PRO A 193 -0.04 -5.28 25.52
CA PRO A 193 1.38 -5.23 25.85
C PRO A 193 1.74 -3.82 26.35
N THR A 194 2.66 -3.75 27.30
CA THR A 194 3.25 -2.47 27.69
C THR A 194 3.94 -1.86 26.47
N ASP A 195 3.76 -0.55 26.26
CA ASP A 195 4.48 0.17 25.21
C ASP A 195 5.99 0.12 25.52
N ASP A 196 6.75 -0.54 24.64
CA ASP A 196 8.20 -0.67 24.74
C ASP A 196 8.93 0.50 24.05
N GLY A 197 8.18 1.42 23.44
CA GLY A 197 8.71 2.59 22.74
C GLY A 197 9.22 2.28 21.33
N THR A 198 9.11 1.04 20.85
CA THR A 198 9.53 0.67 19.49
C THR A 198 8.64 1.35 18.45
N VAL A 199 9.27 2.11 17.56
CA VAL A 199 8.59 2.77 16.43
C VAL A 199 9.36 2.48 15.15
N SER A 200 8.65 1.94 14.16
CA SER A 200 9.13 1.75 12.79
C SER A 200 8.12 2.31 11.80
N LEU A 201 8.52 2.44 10.54
CA LEU A 201 7.56 2.49 9.46
C LEU A 201 6.84 1.12 9.40
N VAL A 202 5.52 1.13 9.37
CA VAL A 202 4.69 -0.06 9.19
C VAL A 202 3.85 0.10 7.94
N HIS A 203 3.72 -0.98 7.17
CA HIS A 203 2.90 -1.00 5.96
C HIS A 203 1.41 -0.93 6.31
N GLY A 204 1.01 -1.60 7.40
CA GLY A 204 -0.38 -1.67 7.85
C GLY A 204 -1.16 -2.79 7.16
N ASP A 205 -0.87 -3.06 5.88
CA ASP A 205 -1.49 -4.12 5.09
C ASP A 205 -0.51 -5.15 4.52
N TYR A 206 0.47 -5.58 5.33
CA TYR A 206 1.58 -6.41 4.87
C TYR A 206 1.15 -7.85 4.56
N ARG A 207 0.89 -8.15 3.28
CA ARG A 207 0.44 -9.46 2.79
C ARG A 207 1.06 -9.81 1.44
N LEU A 208 0.98 -11.10 1.08
CA LEU A 208 1.53 -11.66 -0.15
C LEU A 208 0.95 -10.98 -1.42
N ASP A 209 -0.35 -10.73 -1.44
CA ASP A 209 -1.09 -10.12 -2.55
C ASP A 209 -0.79 -8.62 -2.73
N ASN A 210 -0.16 -7.99 -1.75
CA ASN A 210 0.38 -6.63 -1.83
C ASN A 210 1.86 -6.60 -2.25
N MET A 211 2.41 -7.73 -2.69
CA MET A 211 3.78 -7.80 -3.21
C MET A 211 3.79 -8.15 -4.69
N MET A 212 4.59 -7.41 -5.43
CA MET A 212 4.98 -7.79 -6.77
C MET A 212 6.31 -8.53 -6.73
N PHE A 213 6.29 -9.76 -7.21
CA PHE A 213 7.49 -10.56 -7.42
C PHE A 213 8.00 -10.41 -8.85
N HIS A 214 9.30 -10.63 -9.03
CA HIS A 214 9.91 -10.79 -10.34
C HIS A 214 9.18 -11.89 -11.13
N SER A 215 9.10 -11.71 -12.45
CA SER A 215 8.34 -12.59 -13.35
C SER A 215 8.76 -14.06 -13.27
N SER A 216 10.04 -14.33 -13.01
CA SER A 216 10.62 -15.67 -12.96
C SER A 216 11.38 -16.01 -11.67
N GLU A 217 11.67 -15.05 -10.81
CA GLU A 217 12.52 -15.24 -9.62
C GLU A 217 11.72 -15.04 -8.32
N PRO A 218 12.10 -15.70 -7.22
CA PRO A 218 11.51 -15.47 -5.90
C PRO A 218 12.10 -14.21 -5.24
N ARG A 219 11.89 -13.06 -5.89
CA ARG A 219 12.41 -11.76 -5.46
C ARG A 219 11.30 -10.73 -5.52
N VAL A 220 11.07 -10.01 -4.42
CA VAL A 220 10.13 -8.89 -4.39
C VAL A 220 10.74 -7.72 -5.16
N ILE A 221 9.99 -7.16 -6.10
CA ILE A 221 10.39 -5.99 -6.90
C ILE A 221 9.58 -4.74 -6.53
N ALA A 222 8.42 -4.91 -5.89
CA ALA A 222 7.68 -3.79 -5.31
C ALA A 222 6.77 -4.26 -4.17
N LEU A 223 6.80 -3.54 -3.05
CA LEU A 223 5.76 -3.54 -2.02
C LEU A 223 4.71 -2.49 -2.39
N LEU A 224 3.45 -2.91 -2.49
CA LEU A 224 2.33 -2.16 -3.04
C LEU A 224 1.29 -1.84 -1.96
N ASP A 225 0.43 -0.87 -2.28
CA ASP A 225 -0.72 -0.45 -1.45
C ASP A 225 -0.39 0.11 -0.06
N TRP A 226 0.19 1.31 -0.08
CA TRP A 226 0.65 2.01 1.12
C TRP A 226 -0.45 2.79 1.86
N GLU A 227 -1.73 2.57 1.56
CA GLU A 227 -2.82 3.42 2.04
C GLU A 227 -3.00 3.39 3.58
N LEU A 228 -2.64 2.27 4.22
CA LEU A 228 -2.71 2.09 5.67
C LEU A 228 -1.39 2.41 6.39
N SER A 229 -0.35 2.78 5.66
CA SER A 229 0.98 2.94 6.23
C SER A 229 1.07 4.11 7.21
N THR A 230 1.86 3.89 8.26
CA THR A 230 2.06 4.86 9.36
C THR A 230 3.36 4.56 10.11
N LEU A 231 3.71 5.42 11.07
CA LEU A 231 4.63 5.06 12.13
C LEU A 231 3.90 4.24 13.20
N GLY A 232 4.47 3.10 13.58
CA GLY A 232 3.83 2.13 14.45
C GLY A 232 4.78 1.06 14.98
N HIS A 233 4.21 0.02 15.56
CA HIS A 233 4.99 -1.09 16.12
C HIS A 233 5.17 -2.20 15.06
N PRO A 234 6.40 -2.68 14.79
CA PRO A 234 6.69 -3.62 13.69
C PRO A 234 5.93 -4.95 13.79
N LEU A 235 5.65 -5.42 15.02
CA LEU A 235 4.83 -6.61 15.26
C LEU A 235 3.44 -6.57 14.59
N ALA A 236 2.92 -5.40 14.24
CA ALA A 236 1.64 -5.29 13.54
C ALA A 236 1.70 -5.92 12.13
N ASP A 237 2.75 -5.61 11.37
CA ASP A 237 2.94 -6.19 10.04
C ASP A 237 3.30 -7.67 10.14
N LEU A 238 4.13 -8.05 11.12
CA LEU A 238 4.46 -9.46 11.37
C LEU A 238 3.21 -10.27 11.72
N ALA A 239 2.36 -9.76 12.59
CA ALA A 239 1.09 -10.41 12.94
C ALA A 239 0.18 -10.53 11.71
N ASN A 240 0.09 -9.49 10.87
CA ASN A 240 -0.71 -9.52 9.63
C ASN A 240 -0.19 -10.60 8.67
N GLN A 241 1.13 -10.69 8.46
CA GLN A 241 1.73 -11.78 7.69
C GLN A 241 1.39 -13.15 8.30
N CYS A 242 1.60 -13.33 9.61
CA CYS A 242 1.33 -14.59 10.31
C CYS A 242 -0.14 -15.05 10.25
N MET A 243 -1.08 -14.15 9.94
CA MET A 243 -2.50 -14.53 9.83
C MET A 243 -2.74 -15.55 8.72
N ALA A 244 -1.94 -15.56 7.65
CA ALA A 244 -2.02 -16.55 6.59
C ALA A 244 -1.81 -18.00 7.08
N TRP A 245 -1.12 -18.21 8.21
CA TRP A 245 -0.93 -19.54 8.83
C TRP A 245 -2.03 -19.93 9.81
N MET A 246 -2.83 -18.97 10.25
CA MET A 246 -3.86 -19.16 11.28
C MET A 246 -5.26 -19.25 10.68
N LEU A 247 -5.47 -18.68 9.49
CA LEU A 247 -6.75 -18.73 8.78
C LEU A 247 -6.90 -20.04 8.01
N THR A 248 -8.11 -20.57 8.01
CA THR A 248 -8.48 -21.70 7.17
C THR A 248 -8.55 -21.26 5.70
N ARG A 249 -8.33 -22.18 4.76
CA ARG A 249 -8.37 -21.91 3.31
C ARG A 249 -9.67 -21.25 2.81
N GLU A 250 -10.77 -21.44 3.54
CA GLU A 250 -12.10 -20.91 3.21
C GLU A 250 -12.43 -19.58 3.93
N GLY A 251 -11.47 -19.01 4.67
CA GLY A 251 -11.65 -17.85 5.55
C GLY A 251 -11.05 -16.57 5.02
#